data_AF-A0A3B5KXE8-F1
#
_entry.id   AF-A0A3B5KXE8-F1
#
_cell.length_a   1.000
_cell.length_b   1.000
_cell.length_c   1.000
_cell.angle_alpha   90.00
_cell.angle_beta   90.00
_cell.angle_gamma   90.00
#
_symmetry.space_group_name_H-M   'P 1'
#
loop_
_entity.id
_entity.type
_entity.pdbx_description
1 polymer ?
#
loop_
_entity_poly.entity_id
_entity_poly.type
_entity_poly.pdbx_seq_one_letter_code
_entity_poly.pdbx_strand_id
1 'polypeptide(L)'
;MVLLACCTHVFSSRMRFSSSFRTAMASPFTVHRLHMRGRNPVVKCLNTIETILRRSEKPVIVVVFPPGEKDEPKSLSELMADRQEQAEKSVLISCPSRTNEKKFLKFLSKHGDINKHFFYESYGVYAVVEFARRDSVASLLESAAIPSVNHECMVPFKSRLLSLSNQSLAASTDRILPALMSLQVDDQIGALTETYQLTEENSRLRFLVCSLLKDVAAAYFPECTIRPFGSSVNGFGKLGCDLDMFLDLDSISGWNFKPPKSGLSLEYQMKRTNSERHVTQSILSVIGECVDHFWPGCVGVQKILNARCPLVRFAHQPSGFQCDLTANNRVAMKSTELLYLYGELDPRVRSLVFTVRCWARAHGVTSSIPGAWITNFSLTVMVLFFLQKRSPPIIPTLDRLRDLAGPADESVIEGNDCTFATDFSKIQLQSNTDTLEQLLGDFFEFYAMFPFSRMSINIRKGREQNKPEMAPLHIQNPFETSLNVSKNVNTSQLDRFVALCQESAWLLQQSETRTQRGSSGNRTTTPWGLATLLLPSKVVGIKGRKKYKKEGASERIKSLLETLKNKNEEPKS
;
A
#
# COMPACT_ATOMS: atom_id res chain seq x y z
N MET A 1 33.20 6.55 -42.51
CA MET A 1 32.69 5.43 -43.32
C MET A 1 33.88 4.52 -43.62
N VAL A 2 33.73 3.20 -43.44
CA VAL A 2 34.72 2.11 -43.67
C VAL A 2 35.79 1.97 -42.57
N LEU A 3 35.77 1.00 -41.62
CA LEU A 3 35.87 -0.49 -41.61
C LEU A 3 37.31 -1.03 -41.42
N LEU A 4 37.38 -2.06 -40.55
CA LEU A 4 38.42 -3.11 -40.33
C LEU A 4 39.68 -2.75 -39.53
N ALA A 5 40.35 -3.64 -38.78
CA ALA A 5 40.06 -4.91 -38.09
C ALA A 5 41.41 -5.45 -37.55
N CYS A 6 41.34 -6.36 -36.57
CA CYS A 6 42.35 -7.36 -36.18
C CYS A 6 43.64 -6.91 -35.46
N CYS A 7 43.85 -7.42 -34.24
CA CYS A 7 44.62 -8.65 -34.08
C CYS A 7 44.48 -9.28 -32.69
N THR A 8 44.40 -10.60 -32.74
CA THR A 8 44.32 -11.63 -31.70
C THR A 8 45.60 -11.78 -30.87
N HIS A 9 45.49 -12.20 -29.61
CA HIS A 9 46.40 -13.21 -29.08
C HIS A 9 45.73 -14.17 -28.08
N VAL A 10 45.84 -15.44 -28.44
CA VAL A 10 45.49 -16.66 -27.71
C VAL A 10 46.58 -16.95 -26.67
N PHE A 11 46.19 -17.36 -25.46
CA PHE A 11 46.97 -18.34 -24.71
C PHE A 11 46.05 -19.46 -24.20
N SER A 12 46.38 -20.66 -24.68
CA SER A 12 45.80 -21.94 -24.31
C SER A 12 46.45 -22.43 -23.02
N SER A 13 45.65 -22.98 -22.10
CA SER A 13 46.09 -24.08 -21.23
C SER A 13 44.88 -24.91 -20.82
N ARG A 14 44.81 -26.11 -21.40
CA ARG A 14 43.93 -27.22 -21.01
C ARG A 14 44.47 -27.88 -19.74
N MET A 15 43.60 -28.18 -18.78
CA MET A 15 43.69 -29.41 -17.99
C MET A 15 42.28 -29.90 -17.63
N ARG A 16 41.97 -31.15 -17.98
CA ARG A 16 40.81 -31.94 -17.53
C ARG A 16 41.34 -33.15 -16.75
N PHE A 17 40.64 -33.56 -15.68
CA PHE A 17 40.36 -34.92 -15.17
C PHE A 17 39.86 -34.74 -13.71
N SER A 18 38.57 -34.88 -13.39
CA SER A 18 37.72 -36.06 -13.11
C SER A 18 37.75 -36.60 -11.67
N SER A 19 36.52 -36.79 -11.14
CA SER A 19 36.02 -37.78 -10.17
C SER A 19 36.39 -37.72 -8.67
N SER A 20 35.38 -37.34 -7.87
CA SER A 20 34.81 -38.04 -6.69
C SER A 20 35.73 -38.63 -5.61
N PHE A 21 35.60 -38.15 -4.35
CA PHE A 21 35.36 -39.01 -3.17
C PHE A 21 34.84 -38.19 -1.96
N ARG A 22 34.23 -38.92 -1.03
CA ARG A 22 33.28 -38.52 0.04
C ARG A 22 33.91 -37.90 1.31
N THR A 23 32.99 -37.31 2.09
CA THR A 23 32.90 -37.23 3.58
C THR A 23 33.60 -36.06 4.30
N ALA A 24 32.79 -35.19 4.95
CA ALA A 24 32.92 -34.86 6.38
C ALA A 24 31.80 -33.87 6.81
N MET A 25 31.03 -34.26 7.82
CA MET A 25 30.14 -33.37 8.57
C MET A 25 30.98 -32.37 9.40
N ALA A 26 30.61 -31.10 9.39
CA ALA A 26 30.87 -30.17 10.50
C ALA A 26 30.02 -28.89 10.34
N SER A 27 29.01 -28.74 11.20
CA SER A 27 28.48 -27.44 11.64
C SER A 27 29.41 -26.90 12.75
N PRO A 28 29.52 -25.57 13.00
CA PRO A 28 28.36 -24.77 13.39
C PRO A 28 28.26 -23.36 12.79
N PHE A 29 27.00 -22.96 12.61
CA PHE A 29 26.55 -21.59 12.40
C PHE A 29 26.95 -20.70 13.58
N THR A 30 27.76 -19.68 13.31
CA THR A 30 27.98 -18.56 14.23
C THR A 30 27.15 -17.39 13.73
N VAL A 31 25.99 -17.17 14.34
CA VAL A 31 25.13 -16.00 14.11
C VAL A 31 25.60 -14.89 15.04
N HIS A 32 26.26 -13.87 14.50
CA HIS A 32 26.51 -12.63 15.23
C HIS A 32 25.18 -11.88 15.42
N ARG A 33 24.73 -11.89 16.67
CA ARG A 33 23.49 -11.26 17.14
C ARG A 33 23.80 -9.84 17.59
N LEU A 34 23.66 -8.86 16.69
CA LEU A 34 23.70 -7.45 17.07
C LEU A 34 22.46 -7.09 17.91
N HIS A 35 22.71 -6.67 19.15
CA HIS A 35 21.73 -6.24 20.14
C HIS A 35 21.13 -4.88 19.75
N MET A 36 19.90 -4.86 19.25
CA MET A 36 19.07 -3.64 19.21
C MET A 36 18.34 -3.47 20.53
N ARG A 37 18.80 -2.51 21.34
CA ARG A 37 18.20 -2.11 22.62
C ARG A 37 17.28 -0.91 22.36
N GLY A 38 16.00 -1.16 22.08
CA GLY A 38 14.96 -0.14 21.93
C GLY A 38 13.72 -0.51 22.71
N ARG A 39 13.40 0.26 23.76
CA ARG A 39 12.31 0.03 24.72
C ARG A 39 10.94 0.44 24.14
N ASN A 40 9.91 -0.31 24.53
CA ASN A 40 8.47 -0.14 24.27
C ASN A 40 7.93 1.31 24.24
N PRO A 41 7.20 1.74 23.19
CA PRO A 41 6.41 2.98 23.21
C PRO A 41 4.91 2.82 23.51
N VAL A 42 4.37 1.60 23.64
CA VAL A 42 2.91 1.38 23.62
C VAL A 42 2.19 1.67 24.95
N VAL A 43 2.88 1.68 26.09
CA VAL A 43 2.21 1.79 27.41
C VAL A 43 2.12 3.23 27.94
N LYS A 44 2.92 4.18 27.41
CA LYS A 44 2.81 5.61 27.78
C LYS A 44 1.67 6.34 27.06
N CYS A 45 1.15 5.78 25.97
CA CYS A 45 0.08 6.40 25.20
C CYS A 45 -1.28 6.37 25.94
N LEU A 46 -1.53 5.35 26.77
CA LEU A 46 -2.84 5.15 27.41
C LEU A 46 -3.04 6.02 28.67
N ASN A 47 -2.01 6.21 29.49
CA ASN A 47 -2.14 7.03 30.71
C ASN A 47 -2.13 8.54 30.42
N THR A 48 -1.63 8.93 29.24
CA THR A 48 -1.59 10.35 28.81
C THR A 48 -2.97 10.84 28.37
N ILE A 49 -3.83 9.93 27.88
CA ILE A 49 -5.21 10.23 27.44
C ILE A 49 -6.09 10.70 28.61
N GLU A 50 -5.99 10.06 29.78
CA GLU A 50 -6.85 10.35 30.92
C GLU A 50 -6.51 11.70 31.60
N THR A 51 -5.25 12.14 31.50
CA THR A 51 -4.78 13.40 32.11
C THR A 51 -5.02 14.61 31.21
N ILE A 52 -4.97 14.44 29.88
CA ILE A 52 -5.17 15.54 28.90
C ILE A 52 -6.66 15.89 28.74
N LEU A 53 -7.56 14.92 28.89
CA LEU A 53 -9.02 15.10 28.82
C LEU A 53 -9.59 16.14 29.81
N ARG A 54 -8.83 16.53 30.85
CA ARG A 54 -9.29 17.48 31.87
C ARG A 54 -8.93 18.95 31.60
N ARG A 55 -8.21 19.30 30.51
CA ARG A 55 -7.55 20.64 30.44
C ARG A 55 -7.66 21.48 29.17
N SER A 56 -8.51 21.18 28.19
CA SER A 56 -8.62 22.07 27.01
C SER A 56 -10.07 22.43 26.67
N GLU A 57 -10.58 23.47 27.31
CA GLU A 57 -11.76 24.22 26.85
C GLU A 57 -11.29 25.34 25.91
N LYS A 58 -11.24 25.07 24.60
CA LYS A 58 -11.35 26.11 23.56
C LYS A 58 -12.20 25.59 22.40
N PRO A 59 -13.15 26.38 21.88
CA PRO A 59 -13.99 25.96 20.77
C PRO A 59 -13.15 25.88 19.49
N VAL A 60 -13.22 24.72 18.82
CA VAL A 60 -12.58 24.48 17.52
C VAL A 60 -13.57 24.88 16.44
N ILE A 61 -13.16 25.78 15.54
CA ILE A 61 -13.92 26.11 14.34
C ILE A 61 -13.67 25.01 13.33
N VAL A 62 -14.68 24.18 13.08
CA VAL A 62 -14.71 23.22 11.97
C VAL A 62 -14.98 24.03 10.71
N VAL A 63 -13.98 24.17 9.85
CA VAL A 63 -14.15 24.80 8.53
C VAL A 63 -14.82 23.76 7.63
N VAL A 64 -16.14 23.85 7.51
CA VAL A 64 -16.89 23.15 6.47
C VAL A 64 -16.64 23.91 5.18
N PHE A 65 -15.87 23.33 4.27
CA PHE A 65 -15.75 23.90 2.93
C PHE A 65 -17.00 23.56 2.12
N PRO A 66 -17.57 24.51 1.37
CA PRO A 66 -18.63 24.21 0.41
C PRO A 66 -18.11 23.23 -0.65
N PRO A 67 -18.99 22.44 -1.29
CA PRO A 67 -18.58 21.56 -2.38
C PRO A 67 -17.97 22.42 -3.50
N GLY A 68 -16.65 22.32 -3.69
CA GLY A 68 -15.97 22.96 -4.80
C GLY A 68 -16.50 22.41 -6.13
N GLU A 69 -16.50 23.25 -7.16
CA GLU A 69 -16.73 22.83 -8.55
C GLU A 69 -15.83 21.61 -8.84
N LYS A 70 -16.45 20.44 -8.96
CA LYS A 70 -15.71 19.22 -9.30
C LYS A 70 -15.48 19.23 -10.79
N ASP A 71 -14.22 19.31 -11.20
CA ASP A 71 -13.78 18.87 -12.52
C ASP A 71 -14.36 17.47 -12.79
N GLU A 72 -14.75 17.21 -14.05
CA GLU A 72 -15.23 15.89 -14.45
C GLU A 72 -14.24 14.78 -14.03
N PRO A 73 -14.71 13.65 -13.50
CA PRO A 73 -13.83 12.57 -13.04
C PRO A 73 -13.01 12.02 -14.21
N LYS A 74 -11.69 12.20 -14.15
CA LYS A 74 -10.73 11.65 -15.12
C LYS A 74 -10.68 10.13 -15.03
N SER A 75 -10.45 9.47 -16.17
CA SER A 75 -10.16 8.04 -16.18
C SER A 75 -8.86 7.73 -15.41
N LEU A 76 -8.72 6.50 -14.91
CA LEU A 76 -7.50 6.12 -14.20
C LEU A 76 -6.26 6.21 -15.11
N SER A 77 -6.41 5.88 -16.38
CA SER A 77 -5.33 5.93 -17.38
C SER A 77 -4.80 7.35 -17.57
N GLU A 78 -5.68 8.33 -17.74
CA GLU A 78 -5.31 9.75 -17.86
C GLU A 78 -4.65 10.25 -16.57
N LEU A 79 -5.23 9.93 -15.41
CA LEU A 79 -4.64 10.27 -14.12
C LEU A 79 -3.23 9.68 -13.97
N MET A 80 -3.04 8.41 -14.33
CA MET A 80 -1.72 7.76 -14.30
C MET A 80 -0.72 8.43 -15.24
N ALA A 81 -1.14 8.81 -16.45
CA ALA A 81 -0.28 9.48 -17.42
C ALA A 81 0.19 10.85 -16.91
N ASP A 82 -0.74 11.68 -16.42
CA ASP A 82 -0.45 13.00 -15.84
C ASP A 82 0.56 12.87 -14.68
N ARG A 83 0.32 11.91 -13.78
CA ARG A 83 1.17 11.67 -12.60
C ARG A 83 2.54 11.14 -12.95
N GLN A 84 2.63 10.27 -13.94
CA GLN A 84 3.90 9.76 -14.43
C GLN A 84 4.74 10.88 -15.05
N GLU A 85 4.11 11.76 -15.83
CA GLU A 85 4.79 12.92 -16.42
C GLU A 85 5.32 13.88 -15.34
N GLN A 86 4.51 14.18 -14.33
CA GLN A 86 4.92 14.99 -13.16
C GLN A 86 6.11 14.35 -12.43
N ALA A 87 6.06 13.04 -12.21
CA ALA A 87 7.13 12.31 -11.55
C ALA A 87 8.45 12.30 -12.34
N GLU A 88 8.40 12.24 -13.67
CA GLU A 88 9.58 12.30 -14.55
C GLU A 88 10.27 13.67 -14.54
N LYS A 89 9.56 14.73 -14.13
CA LYS A 89 10.11 16.09 -13.94
C LYS A 89 10.45 16.41 -12.48
N SER A 90 10.36 15.41 -11.60
CA SER A 90 10.55 15.57 -10.17
C SER A 90 11.86 14.97 -9.67
N VAL A 91 12.41 15.57 -8.62
CA VAL A 91 13.60 15.10 -7.90
C VAL A 91 13.30 14.95 -6.41
N LEU A 92 14.03 14.05 -5.74
CA LEU A 92 13.95 13.84 -4.30
C LEU A 92 15.26 14.27 -3.66
N ILE A 93 15.20 15.24 -2.75
CA ILE A 93 16.39 15.87 -2.16
C ILE A 93 16.37 15.66 -0.66
N SER A 94 17.38 14.98 -0.11
CA SER A 94 17.63 14.96 1.33
C SER A 94 18.11 16.34 1.78
N CYS A 95 17.47 16.86 2.82
CA CYS A 95 17.66 18.21 3.30
C CYS A 95 18.16 18.22 4.75
N PRO A 96 19.04 19.16 5.12
CA PRO A 96 19.33 19.44 6.51
C PRO A 96 18.04 19.85 7.26
N SER A 97 17.97 19.53 8.54
CA SER A 97 16.75 19.64 9.36
C SER A 97 16.15 21.06 9.45
N ARG A 98 16.92 22.10 9.13
CA ARG A 98 16.50 23.52 9.10
C ARG A 98 16.80 24.19 7.75
N THR A 99 16.41 23.54 6.66
CA THR A 99 16.58 24.11 5.32
C THR A 99 15.72 25.35 5.17
N ASN A 100 16.32 26.52 4.91
CA ASN A 100 15.57 27.73 4.60
C ASN A 100 14.96 27.58 3.21
N GLU A 101 13.64 27.38 3.17
CA GLU A 101 12.88 27.12 1.96
C GLU A 101 13.12 28.17 0.86
N LYS A 102 13.12 29.46 1.19
CA LYS A 102 13.37 30.52 0.19
C LYS A 102 14.76 30.43 -0.43
N LYS A 103 15.80 30.18 0.38
CA LYS A 103 17.17 30.00 -0.11
C LYS A 103 17.31 28.72 -0.94
N PHE A 104 16.66 27.65 -0.50
CA PHE A 104 16.62 26.35 -1.19
C PHE A 104 15.97 26.46 -2.57
N LEU A 105 14.78 27.06 -2.66
CA LEU A 105 14.10 27.27 -3.93
C LEU A 105 14.90 28.20 -4.83
N LYS A 106 15.43 29.32 -4.31
CA LYS A 106 16.29 30.22 -5.09
C LYS A 106 17.53 29.52 -5.65
N PHE A 107 18.10 28.57 -4.93
CA PHE A 107 19.20 27.75 -5.42
C PHE A 107 18.76 26.86 -6.58
N LEU A 108 17.64 26.16 -6.44
CA LEU A 108 17.12 25.23 -7.46
C LEU A 108 16.56 25.94 -8.70
N SER A 109 15.95 27.12 -8.54
CA SER A 109 15.41 27.92 -9.66
C SER A 109 16.46 28.34 -10.69
N LYS A 110 17.76 28.22 -10.37
CA LYS A 110 18.85 28.42 -11.35
C LYS A 110 18.84 27.37 -12.47
N HIS A 111 18.25 26.20 -12.23
CA HIS A 111 18.15 25.11 -13.20
C HIS A 111 16.83 25.12 -13.98
N GLY A 112 15.85 25.92 -13.55
CA GLY A 112 14.58 26.15 -14.23
C GLY A 112 13.41 26.37 -13.27
N ASP A 113 12.25 26.65 -13.85
CA ASP A 113 11.05 26.98 -13.09
C ASP A 113 10.52 25.78 -12.30
N ILE A 114 10.09 26.04 -11.06
CA ILE A 114 9.56 25.04 -10.14
C ILE A 114 8.03 25.16 -10.14
N ASN A 115 7.35 24.07 -10.48
CA ASN A 115 5.89 24.00 -10.48
C ASN A 115 5.34 23.75 -9.09
N LYS A 116 5.90 22.77 -8.39
CA LYS A 116 5.48 22.38 -7.04
C LYS A 116 6.67 21.89 -6.23
N HIS A 117 6.59 22.06 -4.92
CA HIS A 117 7.50 21.46 -3.97
C HIS A 117 6.79 21.21 -2.65
N PHE A 118 7.31 20.25 -1.88
CA PHE A 118 6.88 20.04 -0.50
C PHE A 118 7.99 19.35 0.30
N PHE A 119 7.97 19.56 1.61
CA PHE A 119 8.88 18.92 2.57
C PHE A 119 8.13 17.85 3.36
N TYR A 120 8.85 16.79 3.74
CA TYR A 120 8.32 15.75 4.63
C TYR A 120 9.44 15.15 5.47
N GLU A 121 9.05 14.49 6.56
CA GLU A 121 9.97 13.78 7.46
C GLU A 121 9.81 12.27 7.30
N SER A 122 10.94 11.58 7.14
CA SER A 122 11.08 10.12 7.13
C SER A 122 12.24 9.74 8.06
N TYR A 123 13.31 9.10 7.55
CA TYR A 123 14.58 8.91 8.26
C TYR A 123 15.46 10.18 8.32
N GLY A 124 14.92 11.28 7.80
CA GLY A 124 15.51 12.61 7.73
C GLY A 124 14.47 13.56 7.14
N VAL A 125 14.85 14.83 6.94
CA VAL A 125 14.01 15.79 6.22
C VAL A 125 14.29 15.64 4.74
N TYR A 126 13.24 15.53 3.93
CA TYR A 126 13.33 15.42 2.49
C TYR A 126 12.44 16.46 1.82
N ALA A 127 12.83 16.89 0.63
CA ALA A 127 12.04 17.74 -0.26
C ALA A 127 11.78 17.01 -1.57
N VAL A 128 10.52 17.03 -2.02
CA VAL A 128 10.19 16.74 -3.42
C VAL A 128 10.10 18.07 -4.15
N VAL A 129 10.76 18.15 -5.31
CA VAL A 129 10.71 19.34 -6.17
C VAL A 129 10.36 18.90 -7.58
N GLU A 130 9.26 19.44 -8.10
CA GLU A 130 8.74 19.22 -9.44
C GLU A 130 9.06 20.45 -10.29
N PHE A 131 9.90 20.27 -11.31
CA PHE A 131 10.21 21.31 -12.28
C PHE A 131 9.14 21.40 -13.38
N ALA A 132 9.06 22.56 -14.03
CA ALA A 132 8.20 22.75 -15.20
C ALA A 132 8.63 21.88 -16.40
N ARG A 133 9.95 21.65 -16.54
CA ARG A 133 10.55 20.98 -17.69
C ARG A 133 11.51 19.87 -17.25
N ARG A 134 11.63 18.83 -18.07
CA ARG A 134 12.57 17.72 -17.86
C ARG A 134 14.03 18.17 -17.96
N ASP A 135 14.32 19.11 -18.85
CA ASP A 135 15.67 19.67 -19.06
C ASP A 135 16.27 20.25 -17.77
N SER A 136 15.41 20.79 -16.88
CA SER A 136 15.84 21.32 -15.58
C SER A 136 16.37 20.25 -14.64
N VAL A 137 15.82 19.03 -14.71
CA VAL A 137 16.35 17.88 -13.96
C VAL A 137 17.73 17.51 -14.49
N ALA A 138 17.90 17.44 -15.81
CA ALA A 138 19.20 17.15 -16.41
C ALA A 138 20.26 18.19 -16.01
N SER A 139 19.92 19.49 -16.13
CA SER A 139 20.78 20.59 -15.69
C SER A 139 21.18 20.49 -14.20
N LEU A 140 20.24 20.15 -13.32
CA LEU A 140 20.53 19.95 -11.90
C LEU A 140 21.48 18.78 -11.67
N LEU A 141 21.23 17.64 -12.33
CA LEU A 141 22.07 16.44 -12.20
C LEU A 141 23.48 16.62 -12.75
N GLU A 142 23.66 17.37 -13.83
CA GLU A 142 24.98 17.71 -14.38
C GLU A 142 25.81 18.57 -13.41
N SER A 143 25.15 19.42 -12.63
CA SER A 143 25.81 20.24 -11.61
C SER A 143 26.10 19.50 -10.29
N ALA A 144 25.51 18.31 -10.10
CA ALA A 144 25.65 17.54 -8.87
C ALA A 144 27.01 16.81 -8.81
N ALA A 145 27.69 16.90 -7.67
CA ALA A 145 28.95 16.22 -7.44
C ALA A 145 28.75 14.78 -6.92
N ILE A 146 29.67 13.88 -7.29
CA ILE A 146 29.79 12.57 -6.63
C ILE A 146 30.47 12.80 -5.28
N PRO A 147 29.90 12.33 -4.16
CA PRO A 147 30.51 12.51 -2.84
C PRO A 147 31.91 11.88 -2.77
N SER A 148 32.89 12.60 -2.21
CA SER A 148 34.20 12.04 -1.86
C SER A 148 34.27 11.80 -0.36
N VAL A 149 33.99 10.56 0.06
CA VAL A 149 34.16 10.14 1.46
C VAL A 149 35.48 9.38 1.58
N ASN A 150 36.40 9.90 2.42
CA ASN A 150 37.65 9.21 2.70
C ASN A 150 37.35 7.85 3.35
N HIS A 151 37.90 6.77 2.78
CA HIS A 151 37.80 5.38 3.26
C HIS A 151 36.47 4.62 3.00
N GLU A 152 35.58 5.13 2.14
CA GLU A 152 34.40 4.37 1.69
C GLU A 152 34.35 4.26 0.16
N CYS A 153 34.08 3.06 -0.36
CA CYS A 153 33.78 2.86 -1.77
C CYS A 153 32.27 3.02 -2.00
N MET A 154 31.87 3.94 -2.89
CA MET A 154 30.47 4.16 -3.23
C MET A 154 30.16 3.62 -4.63
N VAL A 155 28.96 3.08 -4.82
CA VAL A 155 28.45 2.73 -6.15
C VAL A 155 28.10 4.04 -6.88
N PRO A 156 28.75 4.36 -8.02
CA PRO A 156 28.59 5.65 -8.68
C PRO A 156 27.33 5.70 -9.57
N PHE A 157 26.18 5.28 -9.04
CA PHE A 157 24.90 5.36 -9.72
C PHE A 157 24.32 6.77 -9.58
N LYS A 158 24.37 7.57 -10.66
CA LYS A 158 23.77 8.90 -10.70
C LYS A 158 22.25 8.77 -10.79
N SER A 159 21.54 9.32 -9.81
CA SER A 159 20.08 9.24 -9.72
C SER A 159 19.47 10.61 -9.40
N ARG A 160 18.14 10.70 -9.51
CA ARG A 160 17.35 11.86 -9.07
C ARG A 160 17.16 11.93 -7.54
N LEU A 161 17.83 11.05 -6.78
CA LEU A 161 17.97 11.15 -5.34
C LEU A 161 19.25 11.95 -5.00
N LEU A 162 19.07 13.14 -4.44
CA LEU A 162 20.13 14.08 -4.15
C LEU A 162 20.25 14.35 -2.65
N SER A 163 21.37 14.90 -2.22
CA SER A 163 21.57 15.33 -0.83
C SER A 163 22.13 16.75 -0.81
N LEU A 164 21.51 17.61 -0.02
CA LEU A 164 22.00 18.95 0.26
C LEU A 164 22.81 18.92 1.55
N SER A 165 24.10 19.25 1.50
CA SER A 165 24.93 19.36 2.70
C SER A 165 24.97 20.80 3.22
N ASN A 166 24.70 20.98 4.52
CA ASN A 166 24.97 22.24 5.23
C ASN A 166 25.31 21.93 6.71
N GLN A 167 26.42 22.48 7.21
CA GLN A 167 26.82 22.35 8.62
C GLN A 167 25.94 23.24 9.50
N SER A 168 24.91 22.68 10.16
CA SER A 168 24.45 23.02 11.53
C SER A 168 22.96 22.70 11.83
N LEU A 169 22.78 22.00 12.96
CA LEU A 169 21.73 22.01 13.99
C LEU A 169 20.21 21.94 13.65
N ALA A 170 19.67 20.75 13.98
CA ALA A 170 18.57 20.41 14.91
C ALA A 170 17.11 20.86 14.66
N ALA A 171 16.19 19.89 14.68
CA ALA A 171 14.74 20.02 14.41
C ALA A 171 13.84 19.78 15.64
N SER A 172 12.55 20.14 15.48
CA SER A 172 11.41 19.75 16.31
C SER A 172 10.18 19.51 15.42
N THR A 173 9.34 18.52 15.75
CA THR A 173 8.07 18.25 15.08
C THR A 173 6.89 18.29 16.05
N ASP A 174 5.83 19.01 15.66
CA ASP A 174 4.52 18.97 16.32
C ASP A 174 3.60 17.98 15.62
N ARG A 175 2.74 17.32 16.41
CA ARG A 175 1.70 16.38 15.94
C ARG A 175 0.32 16.93 16.24
N ILE A 176 -0.61 16.61 15.35
CA ILE A 176 -2.00 17.10 15.34
C ILE A 176 -2.99 16.02 15.85
N LEU A 177 -4.02 16.53 16.54
CA LEU A 177 -5.37 16.01 16.89
C LEU A 177 -5.54 15.06 18.12
N PRO A 178 -6.72 15.09 18.79
CA PRO A 178 -8.03 14.80 18.18
C PRO A 178 -9.25 15.69 18.55
N ALA A 179 -10.23 15.75 17.63
CA ALA A 179 -11.63 16.12 17.90
C ALA A 179 -12.59 15.37 16.93
N LEU A 180 -12.93 14.11 17.24
CA LEU A 180 -13.95 13.31 16.52
C LEU A 180 -15.26 13.14 17.32
N MET A 181 -15.31 13.62 18.57
CA MET A 181 -16.39 13.27 19.51
C MET A 181 -17.61 14.24 19.48
N SER A 182 -17.56 15.29 18.66
CA SER A 182 -18.58 16.36 18.60
C SER A 182 -19.40 16.40 17.31
N LEU A 183 -19.21 15.44 16.40
CA LEU A 183 -19.78 15.44 15.03
C LEU A 183 -20.88 14.36 14.87
N GLN A 184 -21.83 14.55 13.94
CA GLN A 184 -22.80 13.50 13.54
C GLN A 184 -22.09 12.31 12.89
N VAL A 185 -22.74 11.14 12.77
CA VAL A 185 -22.08 9.93 12.27
C VAL A 185 -21.58 10.10 10.83
N ASP A 186 -22.36 10.70 9.93
CA ASP A 186 -21.94 11.04 8.57
C ASP A 186 -20.69 11.95 8.58
N ASP A 187 -20.66 12.98 9.42
CA ASP A 187 -19.53 13.89 9.58
C ASP A 187 -18.29 13.20 10.19
N GLN A 188 -18.49 12.25 11.12
CA GLN A 188 -17.43 11.42 11.68
C GLN A 188 -16.81 10.52 10.61
N ILE A 189 -17.62 9.94 9.73
CA ILE A 189 -17.19 9.11 8.60
C ILE A 189 -16.42 9.96 7.58
N GLY A 190 -16.93 11.15 7.25
CA GLY A 190 -16.25 12.11 6.39
C GLY A 190 -14.87 12.50 6.94
N ALA A 191 -14.82 12.94 8.19
CA ALA A 191 -13.57 13.33 8.87
C ALA A 191 -12.57 12.16 8.98
N LEU A 192 -13.04 10.95 9.24
CA LEU A 192 -12.19 9.74 9.24
C LEU A 192 -11.57 9.53 7.85
N THR A 193 -12.38 9.63 6.80
CA THR A 193 -11.94 9.43 5.42
C THR A 193 -10.89 10.47 5.05
N GLU A 194 -11.13 11.75 5.32
CA GLU A 194 -10.18 12.84 5.06
C GLU A 194 -8.87 12.69 5.83
N THR A 195 -8.93 12.25 7.09
CA THR A 195 -7.74 12.07 7.93
C THR A 195 -6.85 10.92 7.44
N TYR A 196 -7.44 9.87 6.89
CA TYR A 196 -6.71 8.66 6.54
C TYR A 196 -6.39 8.52 5.06
N GLN A 197 -7.13 9.17 4.16
CA GLN A 197 -6.89 9.07 2.73
C GLN A 197 -5.50 9.60 2.34
N LEU A 198 -4.99 9.12 1.21
CA LEU A 198 -3.74 9.64 0.66
C LEU A 198 -3.89 11.13 0.35
N THR A 199 -2.93 11.94 0.79
CA THR A 199 -2.83 13.34 0.37
C THR A 199 -2.24 13.44 -1.03
N GLU A 200 -2.41 14.61 -1.62
CA GLU A 200 -1.84 14.95 -2.93
C GLU A 200 -0.31 14.80 -2.95
N GLU A 201 0.37 15.23 -1.89
CA GLU A 201 1.82 15.11 -1.71
C GLU A 201 2.23 13.64 -1.59
N ASN A 202 1.47 12.84 -0.82
CA ASN A 202 1.75 11.41 -0.68
C ASN A 202 1.59 10.67 -2.02
N SER A 203 0.56 11.02 -2.78
CA SER A 203 0.35 10.49 -4.14
C SER A 203 1.51 10.84 -5.05
N ARG A 204 1.90 12.13 -5.14
CA ARG A 204 3.06 12.58 -5.93
C ARG A 204 4.35 11.85 -5.53
N LEU A 205 4.60 11.67 -4.23
CA LEU A 205 5.77 10.93 -3.75
C LEU A 205 5.75 9.46 -4.18
N ARG A 206 4.59 8.78 -4.17
CA ARG A 206 4.46 7.40 -4.65
C ARG A 206 4.83 7.26 -6.12
N PHE A 207 4.31 8.14 -6.97
CA PHE A 207 4.66 8.15 -8.39
C PHE A 207 6.14 8.48 -8.63
N LEU A 208 6.72 9.41 -7.84
CA LEU A 208 8.15 9.68 -7.90
C LEU A 208 8.99 8.46 -7.55
N VAL A 209 8.65 7.70 -6.50
CA VAL A 209 9.39 6.48 -6.14
C VAL A 209 9.31 5.42 -7.25
N CYS A 210 8.15 5.24 -7.90
CA CYS A 210 8.04 4.38 -9.07
C CYS A 210 8.92 4.87 -10.24
N SER A 211 8.95 6.18 -10.48
CA SER A 211 9.78 6.80 -11.51
C SER A 211 11.28 6.63 -11.21
N LEU A 212 11.70 6.75 -9.95
CA LEU A 212 13.09 6.50 -9.53
C LEU A 212 13.49 5.05 -9.74
N LEU A 213 12.62 4.09 -9.42
CA LEU A 213 12.88 2.67 -9.67
C LEU A 213 12.91 2.37 -11.18
N LYS A 214 12.09 3.06 -11.98
CA LYS A 214 12.14 2.96 -13.45
C LYS A 214 13.54 3.34 -13.95
N ASP A 215 14.17 4.40 -13.44
CA ASP A 215 15.53 4.79 -13.85
C ASP A 215 16.55 3.66 -13.61
N VAL A 216 16.41 2.92 -12.50
CA VAL A 216 17.25 1.76 -12.18
C VAL A 216 16.99 0.60 -13.15
N ALA A 217 15.72 0.27 -13.38
CA ALA A 217 15.34 -0.82 -14.29
C ALA A 217 15.70 -0.52 -15.76
N ALA A 218 15.62 0.75 -16.16
CA ALA A 218 15.92 1.22 -17.51
C ALA A 218 17.39 1.02 -17.92
N ALA A 219 18.31 0.82 -16.96
CA ALA A 219 19.69 0.44 -17.26
C ALA A 219 19.79 -0.92 -17.99
N TYR A 220 18.83 -1.82 -17.74
CA TYR A 220 18.74 -3.13 -18.40
C TYR A 220 17.58 -3.21 -19.40
N PHE A 221 16.47 -2.52 -19.11
CA PHE A 221 15.23 -2.55 -19.89
C PHE A 221 14.81 -1.12 -20.24
N PRO A 222 15.46 -0.46 -21.24
CA PRO A 222 15.34 0.98 -21.47
C PRO A 222 13.91 1.49 -21.65
N GLU A 223 13.03 0.66 -22.21
CA GLU A 223 11.64 1.01 -22.52
C GLU A 223 10.64 0.52 -21.46
N CYS A 224 11.11 0.00 -20.32
CA CYS A 224 10.21 -0.43 -19.26
C CYS A 224 9.46 0.76 -18.63
N THR A 225 8.28 0.47 -18.09
CA THR A 225 7.58 1.43 -17.23
C THR A 225 7.27 0.78 -15.89
N ILE A 226 7.28 1.59 -14.82
CA ILE A 226 6.91 1.15 -13.48
C ILE A 226 5.81 2.05 -12.99
N ARG A 227 4.65 1.46 -12.70
CA ARG A 227 3.44 2.18 -12.31
C ARG A 227 2.96 1.69 -10.95
N PRO A 228 2.45 2.58 -10.07
CA PRO A 228 1.79 2.15 -8.87
C PRO A 228 0.45 1.48 -9.19
N PHE A 229 0.04 0.50 -8.38
CA PHE A 229 -1.28 -0.11 -8.46
C PHE A 229 -1.88 -0.34 -7.07
N GLY A 230 -3.06 -0.96 -7.01
CA GLY A 230 -3.71 -1.31 -5.75
C GLY A 230 -4.07 -0.08 -4.92
N SER A 231 -3.77 -0.13 -3.62
CA SER A 231 -4.18 0.92 -2.67
C SER A 231 -3.59 2.29 -3.00
N SER A 232 -2.51 2.38 -3.78
CA SER A 232 -1.90 3.67 -4.12
C SER A 232 -2.75 4.52 -5.07
N VAL A 233 -3.62 3.89 -5.87
CA VAL A 233 -4.34 4.57 -6.97
C VAL A 233 -5.80 4.13 -7.13
N ASN A 234 -6.28 3.12 -6.39
CA ASN A 234 -7.66 2.64 -6.48
C ASN A 234 -8.71 3.51 -5.74
N GLY A 235 -8.33 4.67 -5.22
CA GLY A 235 -9.23 5.55 -4.43
C GLY A 235 -9.45 5.13 -2.97
N PHE A 236 -8.97 3.96 -2.54
CA PHE A 236 -9.13 3.42 -1.18
C PHE A 236 -7.81 3.40 -0.38
N GLY A 237 -6.79 4.13 -0.82
CA GLY A 237 -5.49 4.20 -0.17
C GLY A 237 -5.51 4.91 1.17
N LYS A 238 -4.91 4.30 2.19
CA LYS A 238 -4.69 4.94 3.49
C LYS A 238 -3.23 5.37 3.66
N LEU A 239 -2.97 6.51 4.29
CA LEU A 239 -1.62 6.93 4.65
C LEU A 239 -0.86 5.82 5.38
N GLY A 240 0.37 5.56 4.91
CA GLY A 240 1.22 4.48 5.37
C GLY A 240 0.89 3.09 4.83
N CYS A 241 -0.01 2.95 3.84
CA CYS A 241 -0.15 1.69 3.10
C CYS A 241 1.06 1.43 2.19
N ASP A 242 1.28 0.17 1.87
CA ASP A 242 2.33 -0.29 0.96
C ASP A 242 2.21 0.39 -0.41
N LEU A 243 3.34 0.47 -1.12
CA LEU A 243 3.45 0.91 -2.50
C LEU A 243 3.65 -0.31 -3.39
N ASP A 244 2.53 -0.84 -3.88
CA ASP A 244 2.53 -1.91 -4.87
C ASP A 244 2.88 -1.34 -6.25
N MET A 245 3.89 -1.93 -6.90
CA MET A 245 4.45 -1.48 -8.17
C MET A 245 4.34 -2.57 -9.23
N PHE A 246 3.94 -2.18 -10.44
CA PHE A 246 3.86 -3.03 -11.61
C PHE A 246 4.94 -2.61 -12.61
N LEU A 247 5.88 -3.51 -12.88
CA LEU A 247 6.83 -3.42 -13.98
C LEU A 247 6.17 -3.92 -15.26
N ASP A 248 5.91 -2.99 -16.16
CA ASP A 248 5.41 -3.23 -17.50
C ASP A 248 6.59 -3.37 -18.46
N LEU A 249 6.67 -4.52 -19.10
CA LEU A 249 7.67 -4.86 -20.12
C LEU A 249 7.04 -5.00 -21.52
N ASP A 250 5.71 -4.92 -21.60
CA ASP A 250 4.97 -5.11 -22.85
C ASP A 250 5.01 -3.86 -23.73
N SER A 251 5.25 -2.71 -23.08
CA SER A 251 5.53 -1.43 -23.71
C SER A 251 6.92 -1.35 -24.35
N ILE A 252 7.79 -2.35 -24.17
CA ILE A 252 9.06 -2.44 -24.87
C ILE A 252 8.78 -2.70 -26.35
N SER A 253 9.16 -1.75 -27.21
CA SER A 253 8.97 -1.79 -28.65
C SER A 253 9.46 -3.12 -29.23
N GLY A 254 8.57 -3.83 -29.93
CA GLY A 254 8.91 -5.06 -30.65
C GLY A 254 8.02 -6.28 -30.39
N TRP A 255 7.29 -6.36 -29.28
CA TRP A 255 6.37 -7.51 -29.07
C TRP A 255 5.13 -7.46 -29.98
N ASN A 256 4.75 -6.26 -30.44
CA ASN A 256 3.68 -6.02 -31.42
C ASN A 256 4.21 -5.62 -32.81
N PHE A 257 5.43 -6.03 -33.18
CA PHE A 257 6.00 -5.70 -34.48
C PHE A 257 5.22 -6.40 -35.59
N LYS A 258 4.54 -5.62 -36.44
CA LYS A 258 3.98 -6.16 -37.69
C LYS A 258 5.15 -6.46 -38.63
N PRO A 259 5.23 -7.67 -39.21
CA PRO A 259 6.32 -8.00 -40.11
C PRO A 259 6.37 -6.98 -41.25
N PRO A 260 7.55 -6.43 -41.56
CA PRO A 260 7.68 -5.45 -42.62
C PRO A 260 7.31 -6.12 -43.96
N LYS A 261 6.72 -5.34 -44.88
CA LYS A 261 6.37 -5.85 -46.22
C LYS A 261 7.60 -6.24 -47.05
N SER A 262 8.80 -5.80 -46.65
CA SER A 262 10.07 -6.28 -47.18
C SER A 262 10.39 -7.65 -46.60
N GLY A 263 10.73 -8.64 -47.43
CA GLY A 263 11.04 -10.01 -47.00
C GLY A 263 12.29 -10.19 -46.10
N LEU A 264 12.84 -9.10 -45.57
CA LEU A 264 13.93 -9.10 -44.59
C LEU A 264 13.45 -8.32 -43.35
N SER A 265 13.54 -8.95 -42.17
CA SER A 265 13.36 -8.32 -40.86
C SER A 265 14.67 -8.43 -40.06
N LEU A 266 14.98 -7.38 -39.30
CA LEU A 266 16.09 -7.39 -38.35
C LEU A 266 15.51 -7.43 -36.94
N GLU A 267 15.91 -8.44 -36.18
CA GLU A 267 15.40 -8.71 -34.83
C GLU A 267 16.55 -8.77 -33.85
N TYR A 268 16.32 -8.33 -32.61
CA TYR A 268 17.28 -8.50 -31.53
C TYR A 268 17.46 -9.99 -31.20
N GLN A 269 18.71 -10.43 -31.06
CA GLN A 269 19.00 -11.77 -30.57
C GLN A 269 18.72 -11.85 -29.07
N MET A 270 17.52 -12.33 -28.72
CA MET A 270 17.09 -12.49 -27.32
C MET A 270 17.16 -13.94 -26.86
N LYS A 271 17.40 -14.15 -25.55
CA LYS A 271 17.36 -15.48 -24.95
C LYS A 271 15.92 -16.01 -24.90
N ARG A 272 15.64 -17.05 -25.67
CA ARG A 272 14.32 -17.69 -25.70
C ARG A 272 14.13 -18.64 -24.52
N THR A 273 12.95 -18.59 -23.92
CA THR A 273 12.53 -19.54 -22.88
C THR A 273 11.07 -19.91 -23.08
N ASN A 274 10.66 -21.09 -22.63
CA ASN A 274 9.30 -21.60 -22.85
C ASN A 274 8.31 -21.18 -21.73
N SER A 275 8.70 -20.27 -20.84
CA SER A 275 7.91 -19.91 -19.67
C SER A 275 8.04 -18.42 -19.37
N GLU A 276 6.97 -17.66 -19.62
CA GLU A 276 6.86 -16.24 -19.25
C GLU A 276 7.08 -16.03 -17.74
N ARG A 277 6.61 -16.98 -16.92
CA ARG A 277 6.87 -16.99 -15.47
C ARG A 277 8.36 -17.05 -15.16
N HIS A 278 9.12 -17.90 -15.85
CA HIS A 278 10.57 -17.99 -15.64
C HIS A 278 11.30 -16.71 -16.07
N VAL A 279 10.86 -16.09 -17.17
CA VAL A 279 11.36 -14.77 -17.61
C VAL A 279 11.08 -13.73 -16.52
N THR A 280 9.84 -13.66 -16.03
CA THR A 280 9.42 -12.76 -14.95
C THR A 280 10.28 -12.93 -13.70
N GLN A 281 10.49 -14.17 -13.25
CA GLN A 281 11.32 -14.46 -12.09
C GLN A 281 12.78 -14.03 -12.30
N SER A 282 13.32 -14.23 -13.50
CA SER A 282 14.69 -13.83 -13.84
C SER A 282 14.85 -12.31 -13.84
N ILE A 283 13.91 -11.60 -14.46
CA ILE A 283 13.91 -10.13 -14.51
C ILE A 283 13.79 -9.54 -13.10
N LEU A 284 12.81 -10.00 -12.33
CA LEU A 284 12.63 -9.57 -10.94
C LEU A 284 13.84 -9.92 -10.08
N SER A 285 14.50 -11.06 -10.32
CA SER A 285 15.74 -11.38 -9.61
C SER A 285 16.84 -10.37 -9.89
N VAL A 286 17.06 -10.00 -11.17
CA VAL A 286 18.09 -9.03 -11.56
C VAL A 286 17.77 -7.65 -10.98
N ILE A 287 16.53 -7.17 -11.14
CA ILE A 287 16.13 -5.88 -10.56
C ILE A 287 16.26 -5.91 -9.04
N GLY A 288 15.90 -7.02 -8.39
CA GLY A 288 16.09 -7.18 -6.95
C GLY A 288 17.55 -7.06 -6.52
N GLU A 289 18.49 -7.64 -7.28
CA GLU A 289 19.93 -7.44 -7.01
C GLU A 289 20.35 -5.98 -7.17
N CYS A 290 19.84 -5.28 -8.20
CA CYS A 290 20.14 -3.86 -8.42
C CYS A 290 19.58 -2.97 -7.31
N VAL A 291 18.36 -3.26 -6.85
CA VAL A 291 17.72 -2.55 -5.74
C VAL A 291 18.51 -2.74 -4.43
N ASP A 292 19.02 -3.94 -4.18
CA ASP A 292 19.76 -4.27 -2.96
C ASP A 292 21.17 -3.67 -2.94
N HIS A 293 21.88 -3.72 -4.08
CA HIS A 293 23.30 -3.36 -4.12
C HIS A 293 23.58 -1.95 -4.65
N PHE A 294 22.70 -1.40 -5.51
CA PHE A 294 23.03 -0.19 -6.28
C PHE A 294 22.06 0.98 -6.04
N TRP A 295 20.80 0.72 -5.70
CA TRP A 295 19.82 1.79 -5.51
C TRP A 295 19.89 2.38 -4.09
N PRO A 296 20.27 3.67 -3.92
CA PRO A 296 20.45 4.27 -2.59
C PRO A 296 19.18 4.30 -1.75
N GLY A 297 19.35 3.97 -0.46
CA GLY A 297 18.28 4.07 0.54
C GLY A 297 17.29 2.90 0.55
N CYS A 298 17.53 1.86 -0.26
CA CYS A 298 16.74 0.64 -0.22
C CYS A 298 17.32 -0.36 0.78
N VAL A 299 16.47 -0.94 1.61
CA VAL A 299 16.87 -1.91 2.63
C VAL A 299 15.87 -3.06 2.72
N GLY A 300 16.33 -4.19 3.26
CA GLY A 300 15.48 -5.35 3.55
C GLY A 300 14.89 -5.98 2.29
N VAL A 301 15.67 -6.04 1.21
CA VAL A 301 15.23 -6.60 -0.07
C VAL A 301 14.96 -8.11 0.07
N GLN A 302 13.78 -8.55 -0.38
CA GLN A 302 13.33 -9.93 -0.34
C GLN A 302 12.76 -10.34 -1.69
N LYS A 303 13.43 -11.30 -2.34
CA LYS A 303 13.00 -11.87 -3.63
C LYS A 303 12.03 -13.05 -3.39
N ILE A 304 10.73 -12.80 -3.47
CA ILE A 304 9.68 -13.79 -3.26
C ILE A 304 9.21 -14.35 -4.62
N LEU A 305 10.14 -14.98 -5.34
CA LEU A 305 9.93 -15.35 -6.75
C LEU A 305 9.04 -16.59 -6.95
N ASN A 306 8.88 -17.42 -5.92
CA ASN A 306 8.11 -18.66 -6.00
C ASN A 306 6.62 -18.49 -5.62
N ALA A 307 6.19 -17.31 -5.16
CA ALA A 307 4.79 -17.02 -4.89
C ALA A 307 3.94 -17.09 -6.17
N ARG A 308 2.61 -17.22 -6.04
CA ARG A 308 1.69 -17.26 -7.20
C ARG A 308 1.96 -16.09 -8.16
N CYS A 309 2.03 -14.87 -7.61
CA CYS A 309 2.58 -13.70 -8.29
C CYS A 309 4.01 -13.46 -7.76
N PRO A 310 5.06 -13.71 -8.56
CA PRO A 310 6.44 -13.41 -8.18
C PRO A 310 6.62 -11.92 -7.87
N LEU A 311 7.33 -11.60 -6.79
CA LEU A 311 7.55 -10.20 -6.39
C LEU A 311 8.89 -9.99 -5.70
N VAL A 312 9.34 -8.73 -5.69
CA VAL A 312 10.46 -8.23 -4.89
C VAL A 312 9.94 -7.22 -3.89
N ARG A 313 10.13 -7.51 -2.60
CA ARG A 313 9.72 -6.64 -1.50
C ARG A 313 10.93 -5.90 -0.94
N PHE A 314 10.81 -4.61 -0.66
CA PHE A 314 11.88 -3.80 -0.07
C PHE A 314 11.31 -2.56 0.64
N ALA A 315 12.11 -1.92 1.49
CA ALA A 315 11.76 -0.63 2.09
C ALA A 315 12.61 0.49 1.49
N HIS A 316 11.98 1.55 0.97
CA HIS A 316 12.67 2.73 0.44
C HIS A 316 12.74 3.80 1.55
N GLN A 317 13.87 3.88 2.23
CA GLN A 317 14.10 4.74 3.38
C GLN A 317 13.83 6.24 3.10
N PRO A 318 14.25 6.83 1.96
CA PRO A 318 14.00 8.23 1.70
C PRO A 318 12.51 8.60 1.75
N SER A 319 11.64 7.76 1.17
CA SER A 319 10.18 7.98 1.21
C SER A 319 9.48 7.36 2.41
N GLY A 320 10.12 6.43 3.12
CA GLY A 320 9.51 5.67 4.21
C GLY A 320 8.50 4.60 3.76
N PHE A 321 8.47 4.26 2.46
CA PHE A 321 7.51 3.30 1.92
C PHE A 321 8.00 1.85 2.02
N GLN A 322 7.08 0.95 2.34
CA GLN A 322 7.20 -0.47 2.06
C GLN A 322 6.74 -0.71 0.62
N CYS A 323 7.59 -1.29 -0.22
CA CYS A 323 7.39 -1.43 -1.65
C CYS A 323 7.35 -2.90 -2.05
N ASP A 324 6.41 -3.26 -2.92
CA ASP A 324 6.27 -4.59 -3.52
C ASP A 324 6.28 -4.45 -5.05
N LEU A 325 7.39 -4.84 -5.71
CA LEU A 325 7.53 -4.83 -7.16
C LEU A 325 7.11 -6.19 -7.75
N THR A 326 6.15 -6.17 -8.66
CA THR A 326 5.70 -7.33 -9.44
C THR A 326 5.89 -7.06 -10.93
N ALA A 327 5.87 -8.12 -11.75
CA ALA A 327 5.74 -8.01 -13.19
C ALA A 327 4.64 -8.99 -13.67
N ASN A 328 4.06 -8.71 -14.83
CA ASN A 328 3.01 -9.51 -15.47
C ASN A 328 1.73 -9.75 -14.62
N ASN A 329 1.34 -8.80 -13.76
CA ASN A 329 0.08 -8.84 -13.01
C ASN A 329 -0.99 -7.90 -13.62
N ARG A 330 -1.31 -8.08 -14.90
CA ARG A 330 -2.25 -7.19 -15.62
C ARG A 330 -3.68 -7.27 -15.07
N VAL A 331 -4.10 -8.41 -14.53
CA VAL A 331 -5.41 -8.57 -13.87
C VAL A 331 -5.52 -7.69 -12.61
N ALA A 332 -4.44 -7.51 -11.84
CA ALA A 332 -4.44 -6.60 -10.70
C ALA A 332 -4.55 -5.13 -11.11
N MET A 333 -4.00 -4.75 -12.28
CA MET A 333 -4.21 -3.42 -12.86
C MET A 333 -5.68 -3.19 -13.19
N LYS A 334 -6.34 -4.15 -13.85
CA LYS A 334 -7.78 -4.07 -14.14
C LYS A 334 -8.64 -4.05 -12.87
N SER A 335 -8.25 -4.80 -11.84
CA SER A 335 -8.87 -4.74 -10.51
C SER A 335 -8.72 -3.37 -9.86
N THR A 336 -7.56 -2.74 -10.00
CA THR A 336 -7.28 -1.40 -9.49
C THR A 336 -8.14 -0.35 -10.21
N GLU A 337 -8.26 -0.46 -11.53
CA GLU A 337 -9.09 0.41 -12.37
C GLU A 337 -10.59 0.29 -12.04
N LEU A 338 -11.09 -0.93 -11.87
CA LEU A 338 -12.47 -1.17 -11.46
C LEU A 338 -12.78 -0.55 -10.08
N LEU A 339 -11.87 -0.70 -9.12
CA LEU A 339 -12.01 -0.13 -7.78
C LEU A 339 -11.97 1.40 -7.81
N TYR A 340 -11.06 1.99 -8.58
CA TYR A 340 -11.01 3.44 -8.80
C TYR A 340 -12.35 3.95 -9.35
N LEU A 341 -12.85 3.32 -10.42
CA LEU A 341 -14.12 3.67 -11.03
C LEU A 341 -15.26 3.65 -10.02
N TYR A 342 -15.39 2.59 -9.22
CA TYR A 342 -16.42 2.55 -8.18
C TYR A 342 -16.25 3.62 -7.11
N GLY A 343 -15.02 3.95 -6.73
CA GLY A 343 -14.75 5.01 -5.76
C GLY A 343 -15.13 6.41 -6.25
N GLU A 344 -15.04 6.65 -7.56
CA GLU A 344 -15.37 7.94 -8.18
C GLU A 344 -16.85 8.06 -8.59
N LEU A 345 -17.56 6.94 -8.77
CA LEU A 345 -18.99 6.95 -9.10
C LEU A 345 -19.88 7.53 -7.99
N ASP A 346 -19.60 7.23 -6.73
CA ASP A 346 -20.37 7.76 -5.59
C ASP A 346 -19.45 7.97 -4.36
N PRO A 347 -19.42 9.17 -3.76
CA PRO A 347 -18.54 9.48 -2.63
C PRO A 347 -18.80 8.60 -1.38
N ARG A 348 -20.01 8.02 -1.26
CA ARG A 348 -20.35 7.12 -0.16
C ARG A 348 -19.58 5.81 -0.24
N VAL A 349 -19.16 5.39 -1.44
CA VAL A 349 -18.37 4.16 -1.65
C VAL A 349 -17.04 4.26 -0.91
N ARG A 350 -16.29 5.35 -1.13
CA ARG A 350 -15.01 5.60 -0.45
C ARG A 350 -15.21 5.67 1.05
N SER A 351 -16.16 6.49 1.49
CA SER A 351 -16.48 6.70 2.90
C SER A 351 -16.80 5.39 3.65
N LEU A 352 -17.65 4.54 3.05
CA LEU A 352 -18.02 3.25 3.63
C LEU A 352 -16.85 2.26 3.64
N VAL A 353 -16.07 2.17 2.56
CA VAL A 353 -14.89 1.29 2.48
C VAL A 353 -13.85 1.68 3.53
N PHE A 354 -13.54 2.97 3.71
CA PHE A 354 -12.59 3.42 4.73
C PHE A 354 -13.07 3.09 6.14
N THR A 355 -14.35 3.35 6.41
CA THR A 355 -14.99 3.10 7.70
C THR A 355 -14.94 1.62 8.07
N VAL A 356 -15.41 0.74 7.17
CA VAL A 356 -15.43 -0.71 7.37
C VAL A 356 -14.01 -1.27 7.51
N ARG A 357 -13.03 -0.75 6.76
CA ARG A 357 -11.62 -1.18 6.91
C ARG A 357 -11.01 -0.76 8.25
N CYS A 358 -11.33 0.44 8.73
CA CYS A 358 -10.89 0.90 10.05
C CYS A 358 -11.50 0.07 11.17
N TRP A 359 -12.81 -0.19 11.11
CA TRP A 359 -13.53 -1.10 12.00
C TRP A 359 -12.90 -2.51 12.00
N ALA A 360 -12.71 -3.10 10.81
CA ALA A 360 -12.16 -4.43 10.68
C ALA A 360 -10.74 -4.55 11.26
N ARG A 361 -9.93 -3.50 11.10
CA ARG A 361 -8.58 -3.44 11.70
C ARG A 361 -8.65 -3.30 13.23
N ALA A 362 -9.53 -2.44 13.75
CA ALA A 362 -9.70 -2.24 15.19
C ALA A 362 -10.12 -3.54 15.91
N HIS A 363 -10.95 -4.35 15.26
CA HIS A 363 -11.43 -5.63 15.81
C HIS A 363 -10.61 -6.85 15.39
N GLY A 364 -9.51 -6.66 14.64
CA GLY A 364 -8.61 -7.76 14.23
C GLY A 364 -9.24 -8.76 13.26
N VAL A 365 -10.19 -8.32 12.44
CA VAL A 365 -10.73 -9.06 11.28
C VAL A 365 -9.73 -9.08 10.14
N THR A 366 -9.02 -7.95 9.95
CA THR A 366 -7.90 -7.82 8.99
C THR A 366 -6.57 -7.82 9.74
N SER A 367 -5.49 -8.18 9.03
CA SER A 367 -4.12 -8.19 9.55
C SER A 367 -3.16 -7.65 8.51
N SER A 368 -2.05 -7.05 8.95
CA SER A 368 -0.94 -6.64 8.08
C SER A 368 -0.01 -7.81 7.73
N ILE A 369 -0.19 -8.96 8.36
CA ILE A 369 0.59 -10.17 8.11
C ILE A 369 -0.28 -11.15 7.33
N PRO A 370 0.24 -11.84 6.29
CA PRO A 370 -0.49 -12.89 5.59
C PRO A 370 -0.93 -14.02 6.51
N GLY A 371 -2.16 -14.52 6.33
CA GLY A 371 -2.71 -15.63 7.09
C GLY A 371 -4.20 -15.82 6.85
N ALA A 372 -4.93 -16.34 7.84
CA ALA A 372 -6.33 -16.74 7.69
C ALA A 372 -7.35 -15.60 7.78
N TRP A 373 -6.89 -14.36 7.92
CA TRP A 373 -7.72 -13.16 8.07
C TRP A 373 -8.42 -12.79 6.77
N ILE A 374 -9.56 -12.08 6.87
CA ILE A 374 -10.17 -11.46 5.69
C ILE A 374 -9.20 -10.38 5.18
N THR A 375 -8.90 -10.39 3.89
CA THR A 375 -8.00 -9.40 3.30
C THR A 375 -8.73 -8.07 3.11
N ASN A 376 -7.99 -6.94 3.05
CA ASN A 376 -8.61 -5.65 2.74
C ASN A 376 -9.30 -5.67 1.38
N PHE A 377 -8.75 -6.38 0.38
CA PHE A 377 -9.37 -6.52 -0.93
C PHE A 377 -10.70 -7.29 -0.84
N SER A 378 -10.72 -8.46 -0.17
CA SER A 378 -11.94 -9.22 0.07
C SER A 378 -13.02 -8.39 0.77
N LEU A 379 -12.62 -7.62 1.79
CA LEU A 379 -13.53 -6.75 2.54
C LEU A 379 -14.08 -5.61 1.68
N THR A 380 -13.25 -4.98 0.84
CA THR A 380 -13.72 -3.98 -0.13
C THR A 380 -14.72 -4.59 -1.11
N VAL A 381 -14.46 -5.78 -1.65
CA VAL A 381 -15.41 -6.46 -2.56
C VAL A 381 -16.74 -6.77 -1.85
N MET A 382 -16.71 -7.13 -0.57
CA MET A 382 -17.92 -7.29 0.24
C MET A 382 -18.72 -5.99 0.36
N VAL A 383 -18.06 -4.85 0.58
CA VAL A 383 -18.72 -3.53 0.60
C VAL A 383 -19.34 -3.22 -0.76
N LEU A 384 -18.60 -3.42 -1.87
CA LEU A 384 -19.12 -3.19 -3.21
C LEU A 384 -20.35 -4.05 -3.52
N PHE A 385 -20.29 -5.34 -3.18
CA PHE A 385 -21.43 -6.23 -3.35
C PHE A 385 -22.67 -5.76 -2.57
N PHE A 386 -22.48 -5.32 -1.32
CA PHE A 386 -23.56 -4.75 -0.52
C PHE A 386 -24.16 -3.50 -1.20
N LEU A 387 -23.33 -2.60 -1.73
CA LEU A 387 -23.79 -1.39 -2.42
C LEU A 387 -24.54 -1.70 -3.74
N GLN A 388 -24.15 -2.77 -4.46
CA GLN A 388 -24.88 -3.27 -5.63
C GLN A 388 -26.25 -3.87 -5.27
N LYS A 389 -26.42 -4.35 -4.02
CA LYS A 389 -27.65 -4.98 -3.52
C LYS A 389 -28.64 -3.98 -2.92
N ARG A 390 -28.29 -2.69 -2.81
CA ARG A 390 -29.21 -1.63 -2.37
C ARG A 390 -30.39 -1.50 -3.33
N SER A 391 -31.49 -0.93 -2.83
CA SER A 391 -32.68 -0.66 -3.62
C SER A 391 -33.05 0.81 -3.51
N PRO A 392 -32.78 1.64 -4.53
CA PRO A 392 -32.07 1.30 -5.78
C PRO A 392 -30.55 1.08 -5.57
N PRO A 393 -29.84 0.37 -6.48
CA PRO A 393 -28.40 0.12 -6.35
C PRO A 393 -27.58 1.42 -6.37
N ILE A 394 -26.59 1.52 -5.49
CA ILE A 394 -25.71 2.70 -5.42
C ILE A 394 -24.63 2.66 -6.51
N ILE A 395 -24.16 1.46 -6.86
CA ILE A 395 -23.17 1.24 -7.92
C ILE A 395 -23.62 0.13 -8.88
N PRO A 396 -23.23 0.19 -10.15
CA PRO A 396 -23.59 -0.83 -11.13
C PRO A 396 -22.82 -2.13 -10.91
N THR A 397 -23.37 -3.22 -11.43
CA THR A 397 -22.69 -4.52 -11.50
C THR A 397 -21.58 -4.49 -12.56
N LEU A 398 -20.53 -5.31 -12.43
CA LEU A 398 -19.46 -5.33 -13.44
C LEU A 398 -19.96 -5.81 -14.83
N ASP A 399 -20.92 -6.73 -14.90
CA ASP A 399 -21.50 -7.12 -16.21
C ASP A 399 -22.25 -5.95 -16.86
N ARG A 400 -22.93 -5.10 -16.07
CA ARG A 400 -23.54 -3.86 -16.59
C ARG A 400 -22.49 -2.88 -17.13
N LEU A 401 -21.33 -2.75 -16.46
CA LEU A 401 -20.24 -1.92 -16.97
C LEU A 401 -19.61 -2.50 -18.25
N ARG A 402 -19.50 -3.84 -18.36
CA ARG A 402 -19.10 -4.52 -19.59
C ARG A 402 -20.06 -4.23 -20.74
N ASP A 403 -21.37 -4.28 -20.50
CA ASP A 403 -22.38 -4.03 -21.54
C ASP A 403 -22.36 -2.57 -22.06
N LEU A 404 -21.80 -1.64 -21.29
CA LEU A 404 -21.60 -0.23 -21.68
C LEU A 404 -20.25 0.02 -22.37
N ALA A 405 -19.36 -0.98 -22.39
CA ALA A 405 -18.01 -0.84 -22.90
C ALA A 405 -18.01 -0.69 -24.44
N GLY A 406 -17.17 0.22 -24.94
CA GLY A 406 -16.94 0.37 -26.37
C GLY A 406 -15.76 -0.49 -26.87
N PRO A 407 -15.48 -0.49 -28.19
CA PRO A 407 -14.34 -1.22 -28.75
C PRO A 407 -12.98 -0.83 -28.17
N ALA A 408 -12.82 0.42 -27.71
CA ALA A 408 -11.58 0.89 -27.08
C ALA A 408 -11.36 0.34 -25.65
N ASP A 409 -12.42 -0.17 -25.01
CA ASP A 409 -12.40 -0.71 -23.64
C ASP A 409 -12.11 -2.22 -23.61
N GLU A 410 -12.10 -2.88 -24.78
CA GLU A 410 -11.92 -4.33 -24.91
C GLU A 410 -10.59 -4.76 -24.31
N SER A 411 -10.65 -5.71 -23.37
CA SER A 411 -9.46 -6.18 -22.66
C SER A 411 -9.62 -7.63 -22.27
N VAL A 412 -8.92 -8.51 -23.00
CA VAL A 412 -8.81 -9.93 -22.66
C VAL A 412 -7.41 -10.21 -22.13
N ILE A 413 -7.31 -10.67 -20.89
CA ILE A 413 -6.05 -10.91 -20.19
C ILE A 413 -6.00 -12.37 -19.77
N GLU A 414 -5.02 -13.12 -20.27
CA GLU A 414 -4.85 -14.55 -19.94
C GLU A 414 -6.12 -15.39 -20.18
N GLY A 415 -6.88 -15.05 -21.23
CA GLY A 415 -8.15 -15.70 -21.56
C GLY A 415 -9.35 -15.26 -20.73
N ASN A 416 -9.17 -14.31 -19.80
CA ASN A 416 -10.25 -13.75 -18.99
C ASN A 416 -10.75 -12.42 -19.59
N ASP A 417 -12.07 -12.28 -19.72
CA ASP A 417 -12.71 -11.03 -20.12
C ASP A 417 -12.67 -10.00 -18.98
N CYS A 418 -11.82 -8.99 -19.19
CA CYS A 418 -11.59 -7.86 -18.28
C CYS A 418 -12.16 -6.55 -18.83
N THR A 419 -13.11 -6.63 -19.77
CA THR A 419 -13.73 -5.49 -20.45
C THR A 419 -14.77 -4.82 -19.54
N PHE A 420 -14.69 -3.50 -19.41
CA PHE A 420 -15.70 -2.66 -18.76
C PHE A 420 -15.53 -1.20 -19.19
N ALA A 421 -16.63 -0.45 -19.25
CA ALA A 421 -16.59 0.97 -19.58
C ALA A 421 -15.77 1.76 -18.55
N THR A 422 -14.82 2.58 -19.02
CA THR A 422 -14.01 3.47 -18.18
C THR A 422 -14.46 4.93 -18.26
N ASP A 423 -15.32 5.26 -19.21
CA ASP A 423 -15.89 6.59 -19.42
C ASP A 423 -17.09 6.82 -18.50
N PHE A 424 -16.93 7.72 -17.53
CA PHE A 424 -17.95 8.05 -16.54
C PHE A 424 -19.24 8.60 -17.16
N SER A 425 -19.16 9.29 -18.31
CA SER A 425 -20.34 9.88 -18.96
C SER A 425 -21.34 8.82 -19.45
N LYS A 426 -20.87 7.59 -19.70
CA LYS A 426 -21.71 6.45 -20.13
C LYS A 426 -22.42 5.77 -18.97
N ILE A 427 -22.04 6.06 -17.73
CA ILE A 427 -22.51 5.34 -16.54
C ILE A 427 -23.60 6.16 -15.84
N GLN A 428 -24.85 5.82 -16.11
CA GLN A 428 -26.00 6.43 -15.43
C GLN A 428 -26.32 5.67 -14.14
N LEU A 429 -26.27 6.37 -13.02
CA LEU A 429 -26.62 5.84 -11.70
C LEU A 429 -28.10 6.09 -11.39
N GLN A 430 -28.67 5.20 -10.57
CA GLN A 430 -29.99 5.43 -10.00
C GLN A 430 -29.87 6.28 -8.73
N SER A 431 -30.86 7.12 -8.47
CA SER A 431 -30.85 7.97 -7.28
C SER A 431 -31.19 7.16 -6.04
N ASN A 432 -30.17 6.80 -5.27
CA ASN A 432 -30.30 6.24 -3.93
C ASN A 432 -30.00 7.32 -2.89
N THR A 433 -30.88 7.49 -1.90
CA THR A 433 -30.80 8.55 -0.87
C THR A 433 -30.37 8.05 0.51
N ASP A 434 -29.92 6.79 0.62
CA ASP A 434 -29.47 6.22 1.90
C ASP A 434 -28.27 7.02 2.46
N THR A 435 -28.33 7.39 3.73
CA THR A 435 -27.23 8.10 4.41
C THR A 435 -26.06 7.16 4.72
N LEU A 436 -24.88 7.70 5.05
CA LEU A 436 -23.74 6.86 5.40
C LEU A 436 -23.98 6.08 6.69
N GLU A 437 -24.66 6.68 7.66
CA GLU A 437 -25.07 6.01 8.89
C GLU A 437 -25.98 4.79 8.61
N GLN A 438 -27.02 4.98 7.79
CA GLN A 438 -27.91 3.91 7.37
C GLN A 438 -27.15 2.80 6.63
N LEU A 439 -26.31 3.16 5.67
CA LEU A 439 -25.52 2.19 4.91
C LEU A 439 -24.55 1.40 5.79
N LEU A 440 -23.98 2.03 6.82
CA LEU A 440 -23.08 1.35 7.75
C LEU A 440 -23.84 0.36 8.64
N GLY A 441 -25.00 0.75 9.18
CA GLY A 441 -25.87 -0.15 9.94
C GLY A 441 -26.32 -1.34 9.11
N ASP A 442 -26.89 -1.05 7.93
CA ASP A 442 -27.40 -2.04 6.99
C ASP A 442 -26.29 -2.99 6.48
N PHE A 443 -25.05 -2.51 6.34
CA PHE A 443 -23.92 -3.38 5.97
C PHE A 443 -23.69 -4.46 7.03
N PHE A 444 -23.71 -4.09 8.31
CA PHE A 444 -23.52 -5.03 9.41
C PHE A 444 -24.70 -6.00 9.51
N GLU A 445 -25.93 -5.53 9.39
CA GLU A 445 -27.13 -6.38 9.40
C GLU A 445 -27.12 -7.37 8.22
N PHE A 446 -26.79 -6.89 7.02
CA PHE A 446 -26.71 -7.70 5.81
C PHE A 446 -25.74 -8.87 5.99
N TYR A 447 -24.52 -8.61 6.46
CA TYR A 447 -23.52 -9.65 6.63
C TYR A 447 -23.66 -10.47 7.91
N ALA A 448 -24.39 -9.99 8.92
CA ALA A 448 -24.80 -10.80 10.06
C ALA A 448 -25.76 -11.94 9.66
N MET A 449 -26.58 -11.73 8.62
CA MET A 449 -27.57 -12.68 8.13
C MET A 449 -27.17 -13.40 6.83
N PHE A 450 -26.09 -12.98 6.17
CA PHE A 450 -25.69 -13.53 4.88
C PHE A 450 -25.45 -15.06 5.00
N PRO A 451 -26.06 -15.89 4.12
CA PRO A 451 -25.99 -17.34 4.20
C PRO A 451 -24.63 -17.87 3.69
N PHE A 452 -23.55 -17.54 4.40
CA PHE A 452 -22.19 -17.94 4.05
C PHE A 452 -22.01 -19.45 3.97
N SER A 453 -22.87 -20.30 4.53
CA SER A 453 -22.71 -21.75 4.38
C SER A 453 -22.94 -22.24 2.96
N ARG A 454 -23.81 -21.58 2.18
CA ARG A 454 -24.27 -22.04 0.86
C ARG A 454 -23.94 -21.07 -0.27
N MET A 455 -23.90 -19.78 0.05
CA MET A 455 -23.85 -18.73 -0.95
C MET A 455 -22.46 -18.09 -1.03
N SER A 456 -22.14 -17.63 -2.23
CA SER A 456 -20.94 -16.88 -2.58
C SER A 456 -21.29 -15.51 -3.12
N ILE A 457 -20.34 -14.60 -3.02
CA ILE A 457 -20.45 -13.20 -3.43
C ILE A 457 -19.98 -13.06 -4.87
N ASN A 458 -20.82 -12.45 -5.72
CA ASN A 458 -20.53 -12.21 -7.13
C ASN A 458 -20.87 -10.75 -7.51
N ILE A 459 -19.83 -9.93 -7.66
CA ILE A 459 -19.96 -8.52 -8.06
C ILE A 459 -20.13 -8.31 -9.57
N ARG A 460 -19.95 -9.36 -10.38
CA ARG A 460 -20.27 -9.34 -11.81
C ARG A 460 -21.76 -9.21 -12.03
N LYS A 461 -22.53 -10.03 -11.30
CA LYS A 461 -23.98 -10.09 -11.40
C LYS A 461 -24.71 -9.28 -10.33
N GLY A 462 -24.01 -8.83 -9.28
CA GLY A 462 -24.62 -8.16 -8.12
C GLY A 462 -25.61 -9.06 -7.36
N ARG A 463 -25.40 -10.38 -7.37
CA ARG A 463 -26.28 -11.36 -6.73
C ARG A 463 -25.48 -12.45 -6.05
N GLU A 464 -26.03 -13.02 -4.98
CA GLU A 464 -25.47 -14.23 -4.41
C GLU A 464 -25.67 -15.44 -5.34
N GLN A 465 -24.71 -16.37 -5.34
CA GLN A 465 -24.77 -17.60 -6.13
C GLN A 465 -24.33 -18.80 -5.29
N ASN A 466 -24.79 -20.00 -5.63
CA ASN A 466 -24.33 -21.23 -4.98
C ASN A 466 -22.81 -21.34 -5.05
N LYS A 467 -22.19 -21.79 -3.96
CA LYS A 467 -20.73 -21.95 -3.90
C LYS A 467 -20.23 -23.00 -4.89
N PRO A 468 -19.21 -22.69 -5.71
CA PRO A 468 -18.59 -23.66 -6.60
C PRO A 468 -17.62 -24.59 -5.86
N GLU A 469 -17.07 -24.16 -4.72
CA GLU A 469 -16.18 -24.96 -3.87
C GLU A 469 -16.54 -24.83 -2.38
N MET A 470 -16.19 -25.84 -1.58
CA MET A 470 -16.32 -25.78 -0.13
C MET A 470 -15.23 -24.87 0.46
N ALA A 471 -15.60 -23.65 0.79
CA ALA A 471 -14.77 -22.70 1.51
C ALA A 471 -15.64 -21.99 2.57
N PRO A 472 -15.11 -21.51 3.71
CA PRO A 472 -15.90 -20.72 4.66
C PRO A 472 -16.46 -19.45 4.01
N LEU A 473 -15.59 -18.63 3.42
CA LEU A 473 -15.95 -17.43 2.67
C LEU A 473 -15.59 -17.63 1.19
N HIS A 474 -16.56 -17.40 0.31
CA HIS A 474 -16.33 -17.47 -1.13
C HIS A 474 -16.73 -16.16 -1.80
N ILE A 475 -15.72 -15.45 -2.30
CA ILE A 475 -15.87 -14.23 -3.09
C ILE A 475 -15.25 -14.50 -4.44
N GLN A 476 -16.07 -14.48 -5.49
CA GLN A 476 -15.58 -14.72 -6.84
C GLN A 476 -14.68 -13.56 -7.28
N ASN A 477 -13.49 -13.86 -7.81
CA ASN A 477 -12.66 -12.86 -8.45
C ASN A 477 -13.41 -12.26 -9.66
N PRO A 478 -13.53 -10.93 -9.78
CA PRO A 478 -14.29 -10.30 -10.84
C PRO A 478 -13.77 -10.64 -12.25
N PHE A 479 -12.48 -10.91 -12.41
CA PHE A 479 -11.88 -11.14 -13.73
C PHE A 479 -11.47 -12.60 -13.91
N GLU A 480 -10.89 -13.24 -12.89
CA GLU A 480 -10.56 -14.67 -12.93
C GLU A 480 -11.68 -15.51 -12.29
N THR A 481 -12.80 -15.71 -13.01
CA THR A 481 -14.06 -16.25 -12.43
C THR A 481 -13.95 -17.63 -11.75
N SER A 482 -12.92 -18.41 -12.04
CA SER A 482 -12.62 -19.70 -11.39
C SER A 482 -11.99 -19.56 -10.00
N LEU A 483 -11.63 -18.35 -9.59
CA LEU A 483 -10.88 -18.09 -8.36
C LEU A 483 -11.71 -17.47 -7.25
N ASN A 484 -11.42 -17.93 -6.04
CA ASN A 484 -11.93 -17.39 -4.80
C ASN A 484 -10.90 -16.46 -4.16
N VAL A 485 -11.19 -15.16 -4.08
CA VAL A 485 -10.26 -14.15 -3.53
C VAL A 485 -10.16 -14.20 -2.00
N SER A 486 -11.01 -15.01 -1.35
CA SER A 486 -11.02 -15.23 0.10
C SER A 486 -10.67 -16.68 0.47
N LYS A 487 -9.99 -17.42 -0.41
CA LYS A 487 -9.61 -18.83 -0.18
C LYS A 487 -8.73 -19.04 1.06
N ASN A 488 -8.03 -18.00 1.51
CA ASN A 488 -7.22 -18.03 2.73
C ASN A 488 -8.06 -18.00 4.02
N VAL A 489 -9.32 -17.55 3.96
CA VAL A 489 -10.16 -17.31 5.15
C VAL A 489 -10.69 -18.62 5.72
N ASN A 490 -10.44 -18.84 7.02
CA ASN A 490 -10.94 -20.02 7.73
C ASN A 490 -12.26 -19.75 8.45
N THR A 491 -12.94 -20.81 8.91
CA THR A 491 -14.24 -20.74 9.58
C THR A 491 -14.19 -19.85 10.82
N SER A 492 -13.16 -19.98 11.66
CA SER A 492 -13.04 -19.18 12.88
C SER A 492 -12.93 -17.67 12.62
N GLN A 493 -12.25 -17.25 11.55
CA GLN A 493 -12.19 -15.83 11.18
C GLN A 493 -13.52 -15.33 10.59
N LEU A 494 -14.22 -16.17 9.83
CA LEU A 494 -15.54 -15.84 9.30
C LEU A 494 -16.59 -15.73 10.43
N ASP A 495 -16.65 -16.71 11.33
CA ASP A 495 -17.58 -16.70 12.47
C ASP A 495 -17.35 -15.46 13.35
N ARG A 496 -16.07 -15.11 13.56
CA ARG A 496 -15.70 -13.87 14.27
C ARG A 496 -16.20 -12.63 13.54
N PHE A 497 -16.04 -12.56 12.22
CA PHE A 497 -16.55 -11.44 11.43
C PHE A 497 -18.07 -11.33 11.56
N VAL A 498 -18.82 -12.43 11.46
CA VAL A 498 -20.28 -12.45 11.62
C VAL A 498 -20.70 -11.98 13.01
N ALA A 499 -20.04 -12.48 14.07
CA ALA A 499 -20.33 -12.05 15.44
C ALA A 499 -20.07 -10.55 15.66
N LEU A 500 -18.99 -10.01 15.08
CA LEU A 500 -18.69 -8.57 15.14
C LEU A 500 -19.70 -7.74 14.35
N CYS A 501 -20.21 -8.23 13.21
CA CYS A 501 -21.29 -7.57 12.49
C CYS A 501 -22.57 -7.51 13.34
N GLN A 502 -22.97 -8.62 13.98
CA GLN A 502 -24.12 -8.65 14.89
C GLN A 502 -23.98 -7.66 16.04
N GLU A 503 -22.82 -7.62 16.69
CA GLU A 503 -22.52 -6.67 17.76
C GLU A 503 -22.55 -5.22 17.26
N SER A 504 -21.96 -4.94 16.11
CA SER A 504 -21.86 -3.59 15.55
C SER A 504 -23.22 -3.04 15.13
N ALA A 505 -24.06 -3.87 14.51
CA ALA A 505 -25.45 -3.52 14.20
C ALA A 505 -26.24 -3.18 15.47
N TRP A 506 -26.14 -4.01 16.50
CA TRP A 506 -26.80 -3.77 17.80
C TRP A 506 -26.33 -2.46 18.46
N LEU A 507 -25.02 -2.15 18.41
CA LEU A 507 -24.48 -0.92 18.96
C LEU A 507 -25.04 0.34 18.28
N LEU A 508 -25.19 0.32 16.95
CA LEU A 508 -25.73 1.44 16.18
C LEU A 508 -27.21 1.69 16.50
N GLN A 509 -28.01 0.63 16.59
CA GLN A 509 -29.43 0.71 16.99
C GLN A 509 -29.60 1.28 18.42
N GLN A 510 -28.66 1.00 19.33
CA GLN A 510 -28.68 1.57 20.68
C GLN A 510 -28.28 3.04 20.76
N SER A 511 -27.40 3.52 19.88
CA SER A 511 -27.06 4.94 19.84
C SER A 511 -28.26 5.79 19.43
N GLU A 512 -29.04 5.36 18.44
CA GLU A 512 -30.26 6.08 18.00
C GLU A 512 -31.27 6.29 19.14
N THR A 513 -31.45 5.27 20.00
CA THR A 513 -32.35 5.34 21.15
C THR A 513 -31.81 6.19 22.31
N ARG A 514 -30.49 6.37 22.42
CA ARG A 514 -29.88 7.27 23.44
C ARG A 514 -29.91 8.73 23.03
N THR A 515 -29.74 9.05 21.74
CA THR A 515 -29.81 10.44 21.24
C THR A 515 -31.21 11.05 21.44
N GLN A 516 -32.26 10.23 21.49
CA GLN A 516 -33.63 10.66 21.80
C GLN A 516 -33.93 10.85 23.31
N ARG A 517 -33.06 10.36 24.22
CA ARG A 517 -33.22 10.50 25.69
C ARG A 517 -32.16 11.41 26.28
N GLY A 518 -32.21 12.70 25.93
CA GLY A 518 -31.36 13.73 26.52
C GLY A 518 -32.07 14.56 27.59
N SER A 519 -32.06 14.12 28.86
CA SER A 519 -31.99 15.01 30.05
C SER A 519 -31.86 14.19 31.35
N SER A 520 -30.64 13.96 31.81
CA SER A 520 -30.24 14.11 33.23
C SER A 520 -28.76 13.72 33.41
N GLY A 521 -28.08 14.42 34.31
CA GLY A 521 -26.62 14.56 34.36
C GLY A 521 -25.83 13.33 34.79
N ASN A 522 -24.74 13.07 34.09
CA ASN A 522 -23.38 13.05 34.64
C ASN A 522 -22.36 12.98 33.48
N ARG A 523 -21.48 14.00 33.34
CA ARG A 523 -20.52 14.11 32.23
C ARG A 523 -19.32 13.17 32.42
N THR A 524 -19.50 11.92 31.99
CA THR A 524 -18.41 11.14 31.39
C THR A 524 -18.75 10.99 29.91
N THR A 525 -17.99 11.60 29.01
CA THR A 525 -18.17 11.52 27.55
C THR A 525 -17.94 10.09 27.07
N THR A 526 -18.96 9.24 27.16
CA THR A 526 -18.99 7.93 26.54
C THR A 526 -18.90 8.10 25.02
N PRO A 527 -17.99 7.39 24.33
CA PRO A 527 -17.96 7.34 22.87
C PRO A 527 -19.33 6.92 22.32
N TRP A 528 -19.75 7.56 21.23
CA TRP A 528 -21.03 7.34 20.57
C TRP A 528 -20.82 7.30 19.04
N GLY A 529 -21.76 6.72 18.29
CA GLY A 529 -21.65 6.60 16.83
C GLY A 529 -20.43 5.78 16.38
N LEU A 530 -19.71 6.26 15.36
CA LEU A 530 -18.53 5.60 14.80
C LEU A 530 -17.41 5.41 15.85
N ALA A 531 -17.27 6.35 16.79
CA ALA A 531 -16.26 6.26 17.84
C ALA A 531 -16.45 5.02 18.73
N THR A 532 -17.69 4.55 18.92
CA THR A 532 -17.98 3.30 19.65
C THR A 532 -17.51 2.07 18.89
N LEU A 533 -17.75 2.07 17.57
CA LEU A 533 -17.39 0.94 16.69
C LEU A 533 -15.88 0.77 16.54
N LEU A 534 -15.09 1.83 16.76
CA LEU A 534 -13.63 1.79 16.67
C LEU A 534 -12.94 1.39 17.98
N LEU A 535 -13.69 1.20 19.07
CA LEU A 535 -13.15 0.67 20.32
C LEU A 535 -13.10 -0.85 20.30
N PRO A 536 -12.07 -1.49 20.90
CA PRO A 536 -12.02 -2.94 21.03
C PRO A 536 -13.24 -3.47 21.79
N SER A 537 -13.95 -4.45 21.22
CA SER A 537 -15.11 -5.08 21.88
C SER A 537 -14.75 -5.61 23.27
N LYS A 538 -15.64 -5.39 24.24
CA LYS A 538 -15.49 -5.86 25.63
C LYS A 538 -16.10 -7.25 25.86
N VAL A 539 -16.85 -7.81 24.89
CA VAL A 539 -17.65 -9.01 25.12
C VAL A 539 -17.46 -10.04 23.99
N VAL A 540 -16.33 -10.77 24.03
CA VAL A 540 -16.31 -12.19 23.63
C VAL A 540 -15.39 -12.95 24.58
N GLY A 541 -16.00 -13.74 25.46
CA GLY A 541 -15.37 -14.67 26.39
C GLY A 541 -14.81 -15.92 25.71
N ILE A 542 -14.03 -15.77 24.64
CA ILE A 542 -13.02 -16.77 24.30
C ILE A 542 -11.80 -16.31 25.05
N LYS A 543 -11.24 -17.17 25.91
CA LYS A 543 -9.90 -16.99 26.48
C LYS A 543 -8.95 -16.75 25.29
N GLY A 544 -8.81 -15.50 24.87
CA GLY A 544 -7.57 -15.02 24.30
C GLY A 544 -6.56 -15.54 25.29
N ARG A 545 -5.70 -16.47 24.84
CA ARG A 545 -4.58 -16.97 25.62
C ARG A 545 -4.15 -15.78 26.43
N LYS A 546 -4.32 -15.84 27.76
CA LYS A 546 -3.64 -14.90 28.64
C LYS A 546 -2.27 -14.80 27.99
N LYS A 547 -1.87 -13.60 27.57
CA LYS A 547 -0.45 -13.35 27.44
C LYS A 547 0.03 -13.71 28.84
N TYR A 548 0.43 -14.96 29.03
CA TYR A 548 1.54 -15.28 29.88
C TYR A 548 2.54 -14.26 29.38
N LYS A 549 2.73 -13.22 30.19
CA LYS A 549 3.95 -12.45 30.15
C LYS A 549 4.99 -13.54 30.02
N LYS A 550 5.54 -13.68 28.82
CA LYS A 550 6.76 -14.42 28.63
C LYS A 550 7.71 -13.53 29.42
N GLU A 551 7.86 -13.81 30.71
CA GLU A 551 8.95 -13.29 31.50
C GLU A 551 10.15 -13.53 30.62
N GLY A 552 10.73 -12.44 30.13
CA GLY A 552 11.89 -12.54 29.27
C GLY A 552 12.89 -13.42 29.98
N ALA A 553 13.62 -14.27 29.26
CA ALA A 553 14.67 -15.09 29.86
C ALA A 553 15.59 -14.25 30.78
N SER A 554 15.73 -12.95 30.50
CA SER A 554 16.40 -11.96 31.35
C SER A 554 15.79 -11.71 32.74
N GLU A 555 14.47 -11.76 32.92
CA GLU A 555 13.80 -11.57 34.24
C GLU A 555 13.90 -12.85 35.09
N ARG A 556 13.73 -14.01 34.45
CA ARG A 556 13.96 -15.32 35.10
C ARG A 556 15.42 -15.48 35.53
N ILE A 557 16.38 -15.04 34.70
CA ILE A 557 17.81 -15.03 35.03
C ILE A 557 18.11 -13.98 36.11
N LYS A 558 17.49 -12.81 36.10
CA LYS A 558 17.62 -11.82 37.19
C LYS A 558 17.12 -12.34 38.53
N SER A 559 15.93 -12.94 38.53
CA SER A 559 15.37 -13.57 39.74
C SER A 559 16.27 -14.70 40.24
N LEU A 560 16.78 -15.56 39.35
CA LEU A 560 17.75 -16.60 39.71
C LEU A 560 19.07 -16.03 40.26
N LEU A 561 19.61 -14.98 39.65
CA LEU A 561 20.84 -14.31 40.08
C LEU A 561 20.66 -13.58 41.42
N GLU A 562 19.51 -12.97 41.68
CA GLU A 562 19.19 -12.38 42.99
C GLU A 562 19.00 -13.45 44.07
N THR A 563 18.43 -14.60 43.72
CA THR A 563 18.25 -15.71 44.66
C THR A 563 19.60 -16.38 45.00
N LEU A 564 20.55 -16.37 44.05
CA LEU A 564 21.93 -16.82 44.28
C LEU A 564 22.77 -15.78 45.05
N LYS A 565 22.45 -14.49 44.94
CA LYS A 565 23.13 -13.42 45.68
C LYS A 565 22.73 -13.39 47.16
N ASN A 566 21.48 -13.73 47.47
CA ASN A 566 20.95 -13.79 48.83
C ASN A 566 21.29 -15.08 49.60
N LYS A 567 21.99 -16.04 48.99
CA LYS A 567 22.48 -17.25 49.68
C LYS A 567 23.91 -17.13 50.23
N ASN A 568 24.60 -16.02 49.99
CA ASN A 568 25.96 -15.78 50.46
C ASN A 568 26.06 -14.83 51.67
N GLU A 569 24.94 -14.51 52.32
CA GLU A 569 24.96 -13.88 53.64
C GLU A 569 24.60 -14.95 54.67
N GLU A 570 25.63 -15.59 55.22
CA GLU A 570 25.49 -16.35 56.47
C GLU A 570 25.09 -15.39 57.60
N PRO A 571 24.15 -15.77 58.48
CA PRO A 571 23.87 -15.00 59.66
C PRO A 571 25.05 -15.14 60.63
N LYS A 572 25.66 -14.01 61.01
CA LYS A 572 26.48 -13.94 62.22
C LYS A 572 25.56 -14.11 63.43
N SER A 573 25.53 -15.32 63.98
CA SER A 573 25.58 -15.58 65.43
C SER A 573 25.91 -17.05 65.67
#